data_AF-F9UK83-F1
#
_entry.id   AF-F9UK83-F1
#
_cell.length_a   1.000
_cell.length_b   1.000
_cell.length_c   1.000
_cell.angle_alpha   90.00
_cell.angle_beta   90.00
_cell.angle_gamma   90.00
#
_symmetry.space_group_name_H-M   'P 1'
#
loop_
_entity.id
_entity.type
_entity.pdbx_description
1 polymer ?
#
loop_
_entity_poly.entity_id
_entity_poly.type
_entity_poly.pdbx_seq_one_letter_code
_entity_poly.pdbx_strand_id
1 'polypeptide(L)'
;MIKPTIVIDYLNEKELKNLELLADDLATNFPYLKNTHELKIIFLGNQTFQGKNVNVTYLDSQRSLEKYLINETIKKDYLAVINCQEYLNNEFIETLKFTYLTADKIQKENKEYKLHTSRYNQNGISEAVSDYLFRINNDLLRQEMTLKLEHQKSKNKY
;
A
#
# COMPACT_ATOMS: atom_id res chain seq x y z
N MET A 1 -13.03 -9.00 -5.25
CA MET A 1 -11.67 -8.95 -5.81
C MET A 1 -10.79 -8.19 -4.84
N ILE A 2 -9.61 -8.69 -4.48
CA ILE A 2 -8.68 -7.98 -3.60
C ILE A 2 -7.95 -6.92 -4.43
N LYS A 3 -7.89 -5.69 -3.92
CA LYS A 3 -7.18 -4.57 -4.55
C LYS A 3 -6.19 -3.98 -3.54
N PRO A 4 -4.92 -4.42 -3.56
CA PRO A 4 -3.86 -3.81 -2.76
C PRO A 4 -3.86 -2.30 -3.02
N THR A 5 -3.90 -1.52 -1.95
CA THR A 5 -4.04 -0.07 -2.03
C THR A 5 -2.98 0.58 -1.15
N ILE A 6 -2.27 1.56 -1.69
CA ILE A 6 -1.28 2.37 -0.99
C ILE A 6 -1.76 3.80 -1.00
N VAL A 7 -1.81 4.45 0.16
CA VAL A 7 -2.09 5.88 0.31
C VAL A 7 -0.81 6.57 0.73
N ILE A 8 -0.46 7.63 0.02
CA ILE A 8 0.75 8.40 0.21
C ILE A 8 0.38 9.87 0.28
N ASP A 9 0.83 10.56 1.33
CA ASP A 9 0.67 12.01 1.48
C ASP A 9 1.50 12.76 0.44
N TYR A 10 2.80 12.89 0.71
CA TYR A 10 3.71 13.68 -0.10
C TYR A 10 4.91 12.85 -0.54
N LEU A 11 5.29 12.99 -1.81
CA LEU A 11 6.58 12.56 -2.34
C LEU A 11 7.42 13.75 -2.79
N ASN A 12 8.72 13.67 -2.53
CA ASN A 12 9.68 14.50 -3.26
C ASN A 12 9.95 13.89 -4.65
N GLU A 13 10.58 14.66 -5.55
CA GLU A 13 10.86 14.20 -6.92
C GLU A 13 11.69 12.91 -7.01
N LYS A 14 12.59 12.70 -6.04
CA LYS A 14 13.44 11.51 -6.00
C LYS A 14 12.62 10.26 -5.67
N GLU A 15 11.79 10.34 -4.64
CA GLU A 15 10.88 9.25 -4.24
C GLU A 15 9.83 8.98 -5.31
N LEU A 16 9.33 10.03 -5.98
CA LEU A 16 8.41 9.89 -7.11
C LEU A 16 9.03 9.03 -8.22
N LYS A 17 10.25 9.37 -8.66
CA LYS A 17 10.96 8.60 -9.69
C LYS A 17 11.23 7.15 -9.26
N ASN A 18 11.64 6.94 -8.01
CA ASN A 18 11.87 5.59 -7.50
C ASN A 18 10.57 4.77 -7.45
N LEU A 19 9.46 5.40 -7.07
CA LEU A 19 8.16 4.75 -7.04
C LEU A 19 7.65 4.41 -8.45
N GLU A 20 7.91 5.27 -9.43
CA GLU A 20 7.63 4.98 -10.84
C GLU A 20 8.42 3.77 -11.34
N LEU A 21 9.72 3.69 -11.01
CA LEU A 21 10.55 2.51 -11.31
C LEU A 21 10.02 1.24 -10.63
N LEU A 22 9.65 1.32 -9.34
CA LEU A 22 9.05 0.20 -8.63
C LEU A 22 7.72 -0.24 -9.25
N ALA A 23 6.90 0.72 -9.72
CA ALA A 23 5.64 0.43 -10.38
C ALA A 23 5.84 -0.26 -11.74
N ASP A 24 6.80 0.22 -12.53
CA ASP A 24 7.18 -0.41 -13.79
C ASP A 24 7.69 -1.84 -13.56
N ASP A 25 8.46 -2.06 -12.49
CA ASP A 25 9.04 -3.36 -12.14
C ASP A 25 8.07 -4.32 -11.41
N LEU A 26 6.86 -3.88 -11.01
CA LEU A 26 5.86 -4.72 -10.34
C LEU A 26 5.60 -6.04 -11.08
N ALA A 27 5.52 -5.94 -12.41
CA ALA A 27 5.27 -7.07 -13.27
C ALA A 27 6.35 -8.15 -13.18
N THR A 28 7.60 -7.73 -12.97
CA THR A 28 8.78 -8.58 -12.94
C THR A 28 9.02 -9.12 -11.53
N ASN A 29 8.90 -8.25 -10.53
CA ASN A 29 9.24 -8.58 -9.15
C ASN A 29 8.08 -9.23 -8.38
N PHE A 30 6.83 -8.97 -8.80
CA PHE A 30 5.61 -9.45 -8.13
C PHE A 30 4.56 -9.94 -9.14
N PRO A 31 4.84 -11.04 -9.88
CA PRO A 31 4.00 -11.50 -10.99
C PRO A 31 2.57 -11.85 -10.58
N TYR A 32 2.35 -12.21 -9.31
CA TYR A 32 1.01 -12.48 -8.79
C TYR A 32 0.16 -11.22 -8.64
N LEU A 33 0.77 -10.11 -8.21
CA LEU A 33 0.09 -8.81 -8.18
C LEU A 33 -0.33 -8.42 -9.60
N LYS A 34 0.57 -8.53 -10.57
CA LYS A 34 0.29 -8.20 -11.99
C LYS A 34 -0.92 -8.94 -12.57
N ASN A 35 -0.98 -10.26 -12.37
CA ASN A 35 -1.92 -11.11 -13.11
C ASN A 35 -3.29 -11.24 -12.45
N THR A 36 -3.41 -10.85 -11.18
CA THR A 36 -4.65 -11.08 -10.44
C THR A 36 -5.21 -9.83 -9.78
N HIS A 37 -4.38 -8.86 -9.38
CA HIS A 37 -4.78 -7.78 -8.49
C HIS A 37 -4.18 -6.43 -8.93
N GLU A 38 -5.02 -5.55 -9.44
CA GLU A 38 -4.62 -4.20 -9.84
C GLU A 38 -4.20 -3.37 -8.61
N LEU A 39 -2.90 -3.05 -8.50
CA LEU A 39 -2.38 -2.20 -7.42
C LEU A 39 -2.92 -0.79 -7.59
N LYS A 40 -3.53 -0.24 -6.53
CA LYS A 40 -4.01 1.13 -6.49
C LYS A 40 -3.06 1.99 -5.65
N ILE A 41 -2.67 3.14 -6.17
CA ILE A 41 -1.92 4.16 -5.45
C ILE A 41 -2.79 5.42 -5.35
N ILE A 42 -2.94 5.95 -4.15
CA ILE A 42 -3.70 7.16 -3.86
C ILE A 42 -2.72 8.22 -3.37
N PHE A 43 -2.60 9.31 -4.13
CA PHE A 43 -1.83 10.49 -3.73
C PHE A 43 -2.74 11.54 -3.11
N LEU A 44 -2.28 12.14 -2.01
CA LEU A 44 -2.95 13.28 -1.40
C LEU A 44 -2.33 14.56 -1.96
N GLY A 45 -3.06 15.23 -2.85
CA GLY A 45 -2.59 16.41 -3.57
C GLY A 45 -2.23 16.16 -5.03
N ASN A 46 -1.68 17.22 -5.64
CA ASN A 46 -1.47 17.32 -7.08
C ASN A 46 -0.03 16.98 -7.45
N GLN A 47 0.26 15.69 -7.57
CA GLN A 47 1.49 15.18 -8.15
C GLN A 47 1.17 14.50 -9.49
N THR A 48 2.11 14.49 -10.44
CA THR A 48 1.94 13.73 -11.68
C THR A 48 2.78 12.47 -11.60
N PHE A 49 2.14 11.31 -11.54
CA PHE A 49 2.77 9.99 -11.52
C PHE A 49 2.69 9.35 -12.91
N GLN A 50 3.81 8.85 -13.42
CA GLN A 50 3.93 8.26 -14.76
C GLN A 50 4.21 6.75 -14.78
N GLY A 51 4.27 6.09 -13.62
CA GLY A 51 4.53 4.66 -13.54
C GLY A 51 3.40 3.82 -14.16
N LYS A 52 3.77 2.69 -14.75
CA LYS A 52 2.87 1.75 -15.43
C LYS A 52 2.43 0.64 -14.48
N ASN A 53 1.44 -0.15 -14.91
CA ASN A 53 0.93 -1.31 -14.17
C ASN A 53 0.29 -1.00 -12.81
N VAL A 54 -0.02 0.27 -12.54
CA VAL A 54 -0.71 0.72 -11.32
C VAL A 54 -1.85 1.66 -11.68
N ASN A 55 -2.89 1.63 -10.86
CA ASN A 55 -3.97 2.59 -10.93
C ASN A 55 -3.73 3.73 -9.97
N VAL A 56 -3.65 4.95 -10.49
CA VAL A 56 -3.42 6.13 -9.67
C VAL A 56 -4.70 6.91 -9.47
N THR A 57 -4.96 7.32 -8.23
CA THR A 57 -6.01 8.28 -7.88
C THR A 57 -5.37 9.46 -7.18
N TYR A 58 -5.76 10.67 -7.57
CA TYR A 58 -5.37 11.89 -6.87
C TYR A 58 -6.57 12.40 -6.07
N LEU A 59 -6.34 12.72 -4.79
CA LEU A 59 -7.34 13.31 -3.93
C LEU A 59 -6.92 14.73 -3.55
N ASP A 60 -7.68 15.72 -4.03
CA ASP A 60 -7.46 17.14 -3.76
C ASP A 60 -7.83 17.56 -2.32
N SER A 61 -8.60 16.74 -1.60
CA SER A 61 -9.15 17.10 -0.28
C SER A 61 -8.84 16.06 0.80
N GLN A 62 -8.20 16.53 1.87
CA GLN A 62 -7.83 15.75 3.06
C GLN A 62 -9.06 15.24 3.82
N ARG A 63 -10.16 16.03 3.87
CA ARG A 63 -11.39 15.71 4.62
C ARG A 63 -12.20 14.55 4.05
N SER A 64 -11.86 14.09 2.84
CA SER A 64 -12.54 12.98 2.17
C SER A 64 -11.79 11.66 2.22
N LEU A 65 -10.55 11.60 2.72
CA LEU A 65 -9.74 10.37 2.61
C LEU A 65 -10.39 9.20 3.34
N GLU A 66 -10.72 9.34 4.62
CA GLU A 66 -11.34 8.25 5.38
C GLU A 66 -12.69 7.81 4.79
N LYS A 67 -13.54 8.78 4.43
CA LYS A 67 -14.81 8.51 3.75
C LYS A 67 -14.62 7.79 2.41
N TYR A 68 -13.62 8.20 1.64
CA TYR A 68 -13.27 7.58 0.37
C TYR A 68 -12.80 6.14 0.57
N LEU A 69 -11.91 5.90 1.54
CA LEU A 69 -11.41 4.56 1.86
C LEU A 69 -12.53 3.62 2.33
N ILE A 70 -13.49 4.13 3.11
CA ILE A 70 -14.68 3.40 3.55
C ILE A 70 -15.60 3.11 2.36
N ASN A 71 -15.90 4.12 1.53
CA ASN A 71 -16.83 4.00 0.41
C ASN A 71 -16.32 3.07 -0.71
N GLU A 72 -15.02 3.09 -0.97
CA GLU A 72 -14.38 2.23 -1.98
C GLU A 72 -14.34 0.75 -1.56
N THR A 73 -14.87 0.41 -0.37
CA THR A 73 -14.85 -0.95 0.18
C THR A 73 -13.45 -1.56 0.22
N ILE A 74 -12.42 -0.71 0.40
CA ILE A 74 -11.03 -1.16 0.46
C ILE A 74 -10.86 -1.99 1.72
N LYS A 75 -10.45 -3.24 1.55
CA LYS A 75 -10.16 -4.12 2.67
C LYS A 75 -8.95 -3.58 3.43
N LYS A 76 -9.14 -3.30 4.73
CA LYS A 76 -8.10 -2.77 5.62
C LYS A 76 -6.83 -3.63 5.66
N ASP A 77 -6.96 -4.95 5.51
CA ASP A 77 -5.83 -5.88 5.44
C ASP A 77 -4.94 -5.70 4.21
N TYR A 78 -5.43 -4.99 3.19
CA TYR A 78 -4.72 -4.70 1.95
C TYR A 78 -4.56 -3.20 1.74
N LEU A 79 -4.66 -2.41 2.80
CA LEU A 79 -4.48 -0.97 2.77
C LEU A 79 -3.19 -0.61 3.51
N ALA A 80 -2.25 0.01 2.79
CA ALA A 80 -1.09 0.68 3.37
C ALA A 80 -1.32 2.18 3.41
N VAL A 81 -0.99 2.80 4.54
CA VAL A 81 -0.96 4.26 4.68
C VAL A 81 0.46 4.70 5.04
N ILE A 82 1.00 5.65 4.27
CA ILE A 82 2.38 6.12 4.41
C ILE A 82 2.35 7.62 4.66
N ASN A 83 2.84 8.04 5.83
CA ASN A 83 2.89 9.45 6.25
C ASN A 83 1.53 10.19 6.18
N CYS A 84 0.40 9.50 6.29
CA CYS A 84 -0.96 10.07 6.15
C CYS A 84 -1.61 10.47 7.48
N GLN A 85 -0.81 10.63 8.53
CA GLN A 85 -1.24 10.87 9.92
C GLN A 85 -2.18 12.06 10.14
N GLU A 86 -2.02 13.13 9.37
CA GLU A 86 -2.75 14.40 9.55
C GLU A 86 -4.17 14.30 8.97
N TYR A 87 -4.46 13.23 8.21
CA TYR A 87 -5.68 13.08 7.42
C TYR A 87 -6.54 11.90 7.87
N LEU A 88 -6.03 11.07 8.77
CA LEU A 88 -6.71 9.92 9.32
C LEU A 88 -6.81 10.07 10.84
N ASN A 89 -7.97 9.73 11.40
CA ASN A 89 -8.12 9.64 12.84
C ASN A 89 -7.28 8.47 13.39
N ASN A 90 -6.90 8.55 14.67
CA ASN A 90 -6.03 7.53 15.29
C ASN A 90 -6.73 6.17 15.36
N GLU A 91 -8.03 6.17 15.67
CA GLU A 91 -8.86 4.95 15.73
C GLU A 91 -8.83 4.17 14.41
N PHE A 92 -8.90 4.85 13.26
CA PHE A 92 -8.79 4.22 11.95
C PHE A 92 -7.38 3.66 11.73
N ILE A 93 -6.34 4.45 12.03
CA ILE A 93 -4.93 4.03 11.90
C ILE A 93 -4.66 2.75 12.72
N GLU A 94 -5.14 2.68 13.96
CA GLU A 94 -4.97 1.52 14.85
C GLU A 94 -5.54 0.23 14.24
N THR A 95 -6.65 0.35 13.50
CA THR A 95 -7.27 -0.80 12.81
C THR A 95 -6.52 -1.27 11.58
N LEU A 96 -5.58 -0.49 11.04
CA LEU A 96 -4.84 -0.85 9.83
C LEU A 96 -3.62 -1.71 10.17
N LYS A 97 -3.38 -2.76 9.38
CA LYS A 97 -2.19 -3.62 9.54
C LYS A 97 -0.91 -2.92 9.07
N PHE A 98 -1.01 -2.10 8.04
CA PHE A 98 0.13 -1.51 7.34
C PHE A 98 0.11 0.02 7.45
N THR A 99 0.78 0.52 8.48
CA THR A 99 0.95 1.96 8.71
C THR A 99 2.45 2.25 8.77
N TYR A 100 2.93 3.08 7.84
CA TYR A 100 4.35 3.43 7.72
C TYR A 100 4.60 4.90 8.00
N LEU A 101 5.63 5.18 8.81
CA LEU A 101 6.06 6.53 9.12
C LEU A 101 7.57 6.68 8.87
N THR A 102 7.95 7.58 7.98
CA THR A 102 9.35 7.91 7.72
C THR A 102 10.00 8.58 8.94
N ALA A 103 11.30 8.35 9.14
CA ALA A 103 12.05 8.88 10.28
C ALA A 103 11.99 10.41 10.46
N ASP A 104 11.76 11.17 9.38
CA ASP A 104 11.62 12.63 9.43
C ASP A 104 10.33 13.10 10.14
N LYS A 105 9.29 12.26 10.15
CA LYS A 105 8.00 12.56 10.77
C LYS A 105 7.88 12.03 12.20
N ILE A 106 8.72 11.05 12.60
CA ILE A 106 8.70 10.45 13.95
C ILE A 106 8.89 11.50 15.05
N GLN A 107 9.83 12.44 14.86
CA GLN A 107 10.13 13.45 15.89
C GLN A 107 9.00 14.47 16.11
N LYS A 108 8.04 14.55 15.18
CA LYS A 108 6.95 15.54 15.24
C LYS A 108 5.68 14.98 15.87
N GLU A 109 5.52 13.66 15.96
CA GLU A 109 4.21 13.06 16.25
C GLU A 109 4.29 11.79 17.10
N ASN A 110 3.56 11.80 18.23
CA ASN A 110 3.34 10.64 19.09
C ASN A 110 2.13 9.80 18.60
N LYS A 111 2.11 9.38 17.33
CA LYS A 111 1.03 8.53 16.81
C LYS A 111 1.48 7.09 16.61
N GLU A 112 0.56 6.15 16.81
CA GLU A 112 0.76 4.69 16.76
C GLU A 112 0.91 4.14 15.33
N TYR A 113 1.96 4.57 14.63
CA TYR A 113 2.38 3.89 13.41
C TYR A 113 3.10 2.59 13.76
N LYS A 114 2.77 1.52 13.04
CA LYS A 114 3.27 0.16 13.35
C LYS A 114 4.65 -0.08 12.76
N LEU A 115 4.99 0.60 11.67
CA LEU A 115 6.24 0.42 10.94
C LEU A 115 6.91 1.77 10.71
N HIS A 116 8.23 1.78 10.86
CA HIS A 116 9.05 2.96 10.62
C HIS A 116 10.02 2.67 9.48
N THR A 117 10.24 3.67 8.64
CA THR A 117 11.18 3.59 7.52
C THR A 117 12.21 4.69 7.57
N SER A 118 13.18 4.61 6.67
CA SER A 118 14.23 5.60 6.52
C SER A 118 13.68 7.01 6.24
N ARG A 119 14.57 8.00 6.25
CA ARG A 119 14.22 9.38 5.88
C ARG A 119 13.85 9.49 4.40
N TYR A 120 13.13 10.55 4.03
CA TYR A 120 12.77 10.86 2.64
C TYR A 120 13.97 10.95 1.70
N ASN A 121 15.09 11.51 2.17
CA ASN A 121 16.32 11.60 1.36
C ASN A 121 17.04 10.26 1.20
N GLN A 122 16.68 9.26 2.02
CA GLN A 122 17.20 7.90 2.06
C GLN A 122 16.24 6.88 1.44
N ASN A 123 15.25 7.32 0.65
CA ASN A 123 14.27 6.48 -0.02
C ASN A 123 13.28 5.77 0.94
N GLY A 124 12.97 6.39 2.08
CA GLY A 124 12.08 5.80 3.08
C GLY A 124 10.65 5.51 2.61
N ILE A 125 10.11 6.25 1.63
CA ILE A 125 8.79 5.94 1.08
C ILE A 125 8.87 4.74 0.14
N SER A 126 9.87 4.73 -0.74
CA SER A 126 10.13 3.59 -1.64
C SER A 126 10.38 2.31 -0.84
N GLU A 127 11.09 2.39 0.28
CA GLU A 127 11.28 1.30 1.24
C GLU A 127 9.94 0.78 1.79
N ALA A 128 9.08 1.68 2.27
CA ALA A 128 7.75 1.32 2.79
C ALA A 128 6.89 0.63 1.73
N VAL A 129 6.88 1.16 0.50
CA VAL A 129 6.13 0.57 -0.61
C VAL A 129 6.68 -0.82 -0.94
N SER A 130 8.00 -0.97 -1.06
CA SER A 130 8.62 -2.27 -1.37
C SER A 130 8.34 -3.31 -0.29
N ASP A 131 8.45 -2.95 1.00
CA ASP A 131 8.14 -3.85 2.12
C ASP A 131 6.67 -4.27 2.09
N TYR A 132 5.74 -3.32 1.89
CA TYR A 132 4.31 -3.62 1.78
C TYR A 132 4.01 -4.57 0.60
N LEU A 133 4.55 -4.29 -0.59
CA LEU A 133 4.35 -5.13 -1.76
C LEU A 133 4.85 -6.55 -1.54
N PHE A 134 6.01 -6.71 -0.90
CA PHE A 134 6.55 -8.01 -0.54
C PHE A 134 5.64 -8.77 0.44
N ARG A 135 5.13 -8.09 1.47
CA ARG A 135 4.22 -8.70 2.46
C ARG A 135 2.91 -9.14 1.84
N ILE A 136 2.28 -8.29 1.04
CA ILE A 136 1.02 -8.62 0.37
C ILE A 136 1.21 -9.73 -0.65
N ASN A 137 2.26 -9.68 -1.46
CA ASN A 137 2.55 -10.75 -2.43
C ASN A 137 2.68 -12.10 -1.72
N ASN A 138 3.37 -12.16 -0.58
CA ASN A 138 3.48 -13.38 0.22
C ASN A 138 2.15 -13.83 0.84
N ASP A 139 1.35 -12.89 1.37
CA ASP A 139 0.03 -13.21 1.94
C ASP A 139 -0.91 -13.77 0.84
N LEU A 140 -0.87 -13.22 -0.37
CA LEU A 140 -1.65 -13.71 -1.53
C LEU A 140 -1.18 -15.09 -2.00
N LEU A 141 0.13 -15.32 -2.09
CA LEU A 141 0.70 -16.63 -2.42
C LEU A 141 0.25 -17.71 -1.43
N ARG A 142 0.26 -17.38 -0.13
CA ARG A 142 -0.21 -18.29 0.93
C ARG A 142 -1.69 -18.61 0.82
N GLN A 143 -2.52 -17.62 0.49
CA GLN A 143 -3.96 -17.83 0.29
C GLN A 143 -4.22 -18.73 -0.91
N GLU A 144 -3.56 -18.50 -2.04
CA GLU A 144 -3.71 -19.33 -3.23
C GLU A 144 -3.27 -20.78 -2.97
N MET A 145 -2.15 -20.98 -2.26
CA MET A 145 -1.68 -22.30 -1.88
C MET A 145 -2.68 -23.03 -0.97
N THR A 146 -3.24 -22.33 0.02
CA THR A 146 -4.27 -22.88 0.91
C THR A 146 -5.50 -23.32 0.12
N LEU A 147 -6.00 -22.48 -0.79
CA LEU A 147 -7.15 -22.81 -1.64
C LEU A 147 -6.88 -24.03 -2.54
N LYS A 148 -5.68 -24.13 -3.12
CA LYS A 148 -5.27 -25.29 -3.92
C LYS A 148 -5.27 -26.57 -3.08
N LEU A 149 -4.73 -26.52 -1.87
CA LEU A 149 -4.69 -27.66 -0.95
C LEU A 149 -6.10 -28.07 -0.48
N GLU A 150 -6.97 -27.12 -0.19
CA GLU A 150 -8.37 -27.38 0.17
C GLU A 150 -9.12 -28.06 -0.98
N HIS A 151 -8.91 -27.61 -2.21
CA HIS A 151 -9.50 -28.23 -3.41
C HIS A 151 -8.98 -29.65 -3.67
N GLN A 152 -7.71 -29.92 -3.37
CA GLN A 152 -7.17 -31.28 -3.46
C GLN A 152 -7.76 -32.19 -2.37
N LYS A 153 -7.90 -31.68 -1.14
CA LYS A 153 -8.49 -32.44 -0.02
C LYS A 153 -9.96 -32.77 -0.25
N SER A 154 -10.72 -31.89 -0.91
CA SER A 154 -12.12 -32.15 -1.26
C SER A 154 -12.25 -33.18 -2.40
N LYS A 155 -11.33 -33.19 -3.37
CA LYS A 155 -11.29 -34.18 -4.46
C LYS A 155 -10.88 -35.58 -4.02
N ASN A 156 -9.96 -35.70 -3.04
CA ASN A 156 -9.48 -37.00 -2.54
C ASN A 156 -10.38 -37.61 -1.44
N LYS A 157 -11.55 -37.02 -1.15
CA LYS A 157 -12.50 -37.50 -0.15
C LYS A 157 -13.62 -38.39 -0.72
N TYR A 158 -13.53 -38.80 -1.98
CA TYR A 158 -14.45 -39.71 -2.66
C TYR A 158 -13.71 -40.88 -3.29
#